data_AF-A0A0R2E659-F1
#
_entry.id   AF-A0A0R2E659-F1
#
_cell.length_a   1.000
_cell.length_b   1.000
_cell.length_c   1.000
_cell.angle_alpha   90.00
_cell.angle_beta   90.00
_cell.angle_gamma   90.00
#
_symmetry.space_group_name_H-M   'P 1'
#
loop_
_entity.id
_entity.type
_entity.pdbx_description
1 polymer ?
#
loop_
_entity_poly.entity_id
_entity_poly.type
_entity_poly.pdbx_seq_one_letter_code
_entity_poly.pdbx_strand_id
1 'polypeptide(L)'
;MLDIISEPLPYEFHDLKDTYKDELLQAKLDNKFIDRLFNAKEINSAKMPFTKLKKATIMLNAKSSNFNSLVKYRLKDGKGELFSNKQFLYDNNVKYLYLSNYSKEYLSLSSLKNINKIFTNIEEIEVENNKSIINFDLEDMNKVVDFFRHKFINFMTYRTTLLELSNFIKFIAKEYKSVGIEYEVKWNYKKLIKIIPDSEKPSPFLDGNEIARLAERSDVAQNGVVLILLLNGLRLSRIDENDEIRFLKESDVKDGVIHVHGKFPRDIKLTPREFSIVQDAIEEEYYDTKRNWLSTIPRTGYVLRPYGENKTTANLTEVGIQKRISNIASKFSDYIVERIFTYSSIRTAGRNRFIDGLVDLGYTLEEAAYLSLERFGDIKSDVDILQREKTESEYYMAYKIRKTYNKSKDNS
;
A
#
# COMPACT_ATOMS: atom_id res chain seq x y z
N MET A 1 10.85 21.13 0.27
CA MET A 1 9.68 21.59 1.06
C MET A 1 9.01 22.71 0.29
N LEU A 2 7.67 22.70 0.16
CA LEU A 2 6.94 23.80 -0.45
C LEU A 2 6.61 24.85 0.61
N ASP A 3 6.89 26.10 0.27
CA ASP A 3 6.44 27.28 1.00
C ASP A 3 5.14 27.81 0.37
N ILE A 4 4.25 28.33 1.24
CA ILE A 4 3.08 29.09 0.81
C ILE A 4 3.54 30.52 0.61
N ILE A 5 3.36 31.02 -0.61
CA ILE A 5 3.54 32.42 -0.95
C ILE A 5 2.28 32.97 -1.62
N SER A 6 2.15 34.28 -1.77
CA SER A 6 1.17 34.87 -2.68
C SER A 6 1.87 35.70 -3.76
N GLU A 7 1.13 36.01 -4.82
CA GLU A 7 1.42 37.20 -5.62
C GLU A 7 1.19 38.47 -4.79
N PRO A 8 1.63 39.65 -5.28
CA PRO A 8 1.27 40.91 -4.65
C PRO A 8 -0.24 40.95 -4.36
N LEU A 9 -0.57 41.15 -3.09
CA LEU A 9 -1.97 41.18 -2.68
C LEU A 9 -2.65 42.43 -3.26
N PRO A 10 -3.86 42.29 -3.82
CA PRO A 10 -4.58 43.42 -4.39
C PRO A 10 -5.02 44.38 -3.29
N TYR A 11 -5.17 45.67 -3.61
CA TYR A 11 -5.56 46.71 -2.64
C TYR A 11 -6.85 46.33 -1.89
N GLU A 12 -7.81 45.75 -2.62
CA GLU A 12 -9.09 45.26 -2.14
C GLU A 12 -8.94 44.19 -1.05
N PHE A 13 -7.87 43.39 -1.05
CA PHE A 13 -7.61 42.44 0.02
C PHE A 13 -7.40 43.15 1.36
N HIS A 14 -6.63 44.25 1.35
CA HIS A 14 -6.26 45.00 2.54
C HIS A 14 -7.48 45.66 3.21
N ASP A 15 -8.39 46.20 2.40
CA ASP A 15 -9.61 46.87 2.87
C ASP A 15 -10.64 45.91 3.48
N LEU A 16 -10.56 44.61 3.14
CA LEU A 16 -11.47 43.58 3.67
C LEU A 16 -11.12 43.16 5.11
N LYS A 17 -10.07 43.72 5.71
CA LYS A 17 -9.62 43.37 7.06
C LYS A 17 -10.75 43.43 8.07
N ASP A 18 -11.42 44.58 8.16
CA ASP A 18 -12.45 44.80 9.18
C ASP A 18 -13.71 43.95 8.89
N THR A 19 -13.94 43.59 7.63
CA THR A 19 -15.03 42.69 7.22
C THR A 19 -14.84 41.26 7.75
N TYR A 20 -13.61 40.75 7.84
CA TYR A 20 -13.33 39.35 8.20
C TYR A 20 -12.61 39.17 9.55
N LYS A 21 -12.39 40.26 10.28
CA LYS A 21 -11.60 40.26 11.52
C LYS A 21 -12.21 39.36 12.57
N ASP A 22 -13.52 39.49 12.80
CA ASP A 22 -14.22 38.77 13.86
C ASP A 22 -14.26 37.26 13.58
N GLU A 23 -14.44 36.85 12.33
CA GLU A 23 -14.39 35.46 11.90
C GLU A 23 -12.99 34.86 12.08
N LEU A 24 -11.94 35.61 11.73
CA LEU A 24 -10.56 35.16 11.94
C LEU A 24 -10.21 35.05 13.42
N LEU A 25 -10.75 35.93 14.27
CA LEU A 25 -10.68 35.79 15.73
C LEU A 25 -11.40 34.52 16.21
N GLN A 26 -12.58 34.21 15.68
CA GLN A 26 -13.30 32.95 15.97
C GLN A 26 -12.49 31.71 15.56
N ALA A 27 -11.69 31.79 14.49
CA ALA A 27 -10.74 30.75 14.09
C ALA A 27 -9.53 30.60 15.05
N LYS A 28 -9.51 31.37 16.15
CA LYS A 28 -8.43 31.45 17.14
C LYS A 28 -7.12 32.01 16.55
N LEU A 29 -7.22 32.97 15.63
CA LEU A 29 -6.09 33.77 15.19
C LEU A 29 -6.01 35.03 16.04
N ASP A 30 -4.81 35.46 16.43
CA ASP A 30 -4.63 36.68 17.23
C ASP A 30 -4.64 37.94 16.35
N ASN A 31 -5.04 39.07 16.93
CA ASN A 31 -5.08 40.37 16.24
C ASN A 31 -3.75 40.72 15.57
N LYS A 32 -2.61 40.47 16.22
CA LYS A 32 -1.28 40.78 15.66
C LYS A 32 -1.00 39.99 14.39
N PHE A 33 -1.47 38.75 14.31
CA PHE A 33 -1.40 37.95 13.09
C PHE A 33 -2.34 38.48 12.00
N ILE A 34 -3.59 38.80 12.34
CA ILE A 34 -4.58 39.34 11.40
C ILE A 34 -4.09 40.66 10.81
N ASP A 35 -3.63 41.59 11.65
CA ASP A 35 -3.05 42.87 11.24
C ASP A 35 -1.87 42.66 10.28
N ARG A 36 -1.02 41.67 10.57
CA ARG A 36 0.12 41.36 9.71
C ARG A 36 -0.32 40.76 8.38
N LEU A 37 -1.31 39.88 8.38
CA LEU A 37 -1.84 39.24 7.19
C LEU A 37 -2.41 40.29 6.23
N PHE A 38 -3.31 41.14 6.71
CA PHE A 38 -3.99 42.15 5.91
C PHE A 38 -3.14 43.38 5.58
N ASN A 39 -1.99 43.59 6.22
CA ASN A 39 -1.04 44.65 5.82
C ASN A 39 0.16 44.10 5.03
N ALA A 40 0.22 42.80 4.77
CA ALA A 40 1.35 42.22 4.06
C ALA A 40 1.24 42.46 2.56
N LYS A 41 2.33 42.87 1.92
CA LYS A 41 2.41 42.95 0.45
C LYS A 41 2.27 41.58 -0.22
N GLU A 42 2.71 40.53 0.48
CA GLU A 42 2.64 39.14 0.05
C GLU A 42 2.44 38.23 1.29
N ILE A 43 1.73 37.12 1.11
CA ILE A 43 1.69 36.02 2.06
C ILE A 43 3.00 35.24 1.90
N ASN A 44 3.64 34.84 3.01
CA ASN A 44 4.87 34.07 2.96
C ASN A 44 5.04 33.23 4.25
N SER A 45 5.14 31.91 4.11
CA SER A 45 5.33 30.99 5.26
C SER A 45 6.67 31.13 5.98
N ALA A 46 7.66 31.82 5.40
CA ALA A 46 8.88 32.20 6.10
C ALA A 46 8.67 33.36 7.09
N LYS A 47 7.68 34.22 6.83
CA LYS A 47 7.36 35.41 7.65
C LYS A 47 6.18 35.19 8.59
N MET A 48 5.36 34.18 8.30
CA MET A 48 4.11 33.90 9.00
C MET A 48 3.99 32.39 9.32
N PRO A 49 3.57 32.00 10.54
CA PRO A 49 3.43 30.59 10.89
C PRO A 49 2.47 29.85 9.97
N PHE A 50 2.92 28.75 9.38
CA PHE A 50 2.12 27.93 8.45
C PHE A 50 0.77 27.49 9.05
N THR A 51 0.75 27.11 10.33
CA THR A 51 -0.48 26.69 11.02
C THR A 51 -1.53 27.79 11.08
N LYS A 52 -1.11 29.06 11.24
CA LYS A 52 -2.01 30.22 11.24
C LYS A 52 -2.44 30.59 9.83
N LEU A 53 -1.51 30.57 8.86
CA LEU A 53 -1.83 30.77 7.44
C LEU A 53 -2.85 29.76 6.93
N LYS A 54 -2.69 28.49 7.32
CA LYS A 54 -3.63 27.42 7.00
C LYS A 54 -5.04 27.74 7.47
N LYS A 55 -5.21 28.09 8.74
CA LYS A 55 -6.50 28.49 9.31
C LYS A 55 -7.11 29.70 8.61
N ALA A 56 -6.31 30.74 8.38
CA ALA A 56 -6.77 31.95 7.71
C ALA A 56 -7.24 31.65 6.28
N THR A 57 -6.46 30.87 5.52
CA THR A 57 -6.78 30.47 4.15
C THR A 57 -8.10 29.70 4.09
N ILE A 58 -8.31 28.74 5.00
CA ILE A 58 -9.56 27.95 5.07
C ILE A 58 -10.74 28.85 5.41
N MET A 59 -10.62 29.70 6.44
CA MET A 59 -11.69 30.59 6.87
C MET A 59 -12.09 31.57 5.76
N LEU A 60 -11.11 32.22 5.12
CA LEU A 60 -11.36 33.17 4.03
C LEU A 60 -11.99 32.48 2.81
N ASN A 61 -11.45 31.33 2.39
CA ASN A 61 -11.94 30.62 1.22
C ASN A 61 -13.37 30.07 1.39
N ALA A 62 -13.75 29.71 2.62
CA ALA A 62 -15.11 29.24 2.92
C ALA A 62 -16.16 30.36 2.87
N LYS A 63 -15.76 31.63 2.97
CA LYS A 63 -16.66 32.78 3.12
C LYS A 63 -16.76 33.65 1.88
N SER A 64 -15.79 33.58 0.96
CA SER A 64 -15.79 34.39 -0.25
C SER A 64 -15.02 33.74 -1.39
N SER A 65 -15.63 33.76 -2.57
CA SER A 65 -14.98 33.35 -3.82
C SER A 65 -13.85 34.30 -4.24
N ASN A 66 -13.86 35.54 -3.75
CA ASN A 66 -12.83 36.54 -4.06
C ASN A 66 -11.43 36.10 -3.62
N PHE A 67 -11.36 35.15 -2.69
CA PHE A 67 -10.09 34.67 -2.16
C PHE A 67 -9.52 33.48 -2.91
N ASN A 68 -10.16 32.93 -3.94
CA ASN A 68 -9.74 31.66 -4.56
C ASN A 68 -8.25 31.63 -5.00
N SER A 69 -7.62 32.79 -5.26
CA SER A 69 -6.21 32.91 -5.70
C SER A 69 -5.23 33.54 -4.69
N LEU A 70 -5.54 33.58 -3.39
CA LEU A 70 -4.65 34.16 -2.37
C LEU A 70 -3.30 33.48 -2.24
N VAL A 71 -3.20 32.17 -2.51
CA VAL A 71 -1.97 31.41 -2.28
C VAL A 71 -1.48 30.69 -3.53
N LYS A 72 -0.15 30.64 -3.67
CA LYS A 72 0.63 29.87 -4.62
C LYS A 72 1.78 29.19 -3.88
N TYR A 73 2.44 28.22 -4.52
CA TYR A 73 3.62 27.57 -3.95
C TYR A 73 4.91 28.12 -4.50
N ARG A 74 5.95 28.09 -3.65
CA ARG A 74 7.35 28.15 -4.10
C ARG A 74 8.15 27.01 -3.49
N LEU A 75 9.11 26.50 -4.26
CA LEU A 75 10.18 25.69 -3.69
C LEU A 75 11.12 26.62 -2.90
N LYS A 76 11.55 26.13 -1.73
CA LYS A 76 12.48 26.85 -0.84
C LYS A 76 13.78 27.31 -1.54
N ASP A 77 14.22 26.57 -2.57
CA ASP A 77 15.46 26.84 -3.32
C ASP A 77 15.24 27.48 -4.70
N GLY A 78 14.01 27.93 -5.00
CA GLY A 78 13.69 28.75 -6.17
C GLY A 78 13.84 28.10 -7.55
N LYS A 79 14.30 26.84 -7.65
CA LYS A 79 14.52 26.11 -8.91
C LYS A 79 13.59 24.90 -9.03
N GLY A 80 12.77 24.86 -10.09
CA GLY A 80 12.03 23.66 -10.49
C GLY A 80 10.81 23.95 -11.37
N GLU A 81 10.75 23.28 -12.53
CA GLU A 81 9.63 23.30 -13.50
C GLU A 81 8.33 22.66 -12.97
N LEU A 82 8.39 22.00 -11.80
CA LEU A 82 7.32 21.14 -11.27
C LEU A 82 5.93 21.77 -11.25
N PHE A 83 5.87 23.08 -11.11
CA PHE A 83 4.68 23.87 -10.84
C PHE A 83 4.67 25.15 -11.68
N SER A 84 5.02 25.07 -12.97
CA SER A 84 4.78 26.15 -13.93
C SER A 84 3.42 26.81 -13.63
N ASN A 85 3.38 28.12 -13.36
CA ASN A 85 2.26 29.01 -12.95
C ASN A 85 0.80 28.56 -13.22
N LYS A 86 0.39 27.35 -12.83
CA LYS A 86 -0.95 26.83 -13.06
C LYS A 86 -1.81 27.26 -11.90
N GLN A 87 -2.65 28.26 -12.12
CA GLN A 87 -3.77 28.53 -11.22
C GLN A 87 -4.83 27.47 -11.48
N PHE A 88 -5.31 26.83 -10.41
CA PHE A 88 -6.51 26.03 -10.51
C PHE A 88 -7.72 26.96 -10.67
N LEU A 89 -8.74 26.52 -11.40
CA LEU A 89 -10.00 27.22 -11.61
C LEU A 89 -10.85 27.22 -10.34
N TYR A 90 -10.99 26.06 -9.69
CA TYR A 90 -11.78 25.89 -8.47
C TYR A 90 -10.94 25.47 -7.27
N ASP A 91 -11.32 25.94 -6.08
CA ASP A 91 -10.70 25.61 -4.78
C ASP A 91 -9.17 25.76 -4.80
N ASN A 92 -8.70 26.75 -5.55
CA ASN A 92 -7.31 26.92 -5.86
C ASN A 92 -6.50 27.06 -4.57
N ASN A 93 -6.90 27.95 -3.67
CA ASN A 93 -6.27 28.08 -2.36
C ASN A 93 -6.14 26.79 -1.56
N VAL A 94 -7.16 25.93 -1.59
CA VAL A 94 -7.24 24.75 -0.73
C VAL A 94 -6.48 23.57 -1.32
N LYS A 95 -6.48 23.43 -2.65
CA LYS A 95 -5.51 22.59 -3.38
C LYS A 95 -4.07 23.10 -3.13
N TYR A 96 -3.89 24.42 -3.15
CA TYR A 96 -2.70 25.17 -2.74
C TYR A 96 -2.44 25.21 -1.23
N LEU A 97 -3.22 24.51 -0.42
CA LEU A 97 -2.89 24.29 0.99
C LEU A 97 -2.57 22.82 1.23
N TYR A 98 -3.29 21.92 0.56
CA TYR A 98 -3.11 20.49 0.62
C TYR A 98 -1.70 20.05 0.19
N LEU A 99 -1.25 20.43 -1.01
CA LEU A 99 0.10 20.06 -1.48
C LEU A 99 1.22 20.59 -0.56
N SER A 100 1.07 21.79 0.03
CA SER A 100 2.04 22.32 1.00
C SER A 100 2.07 21.49 2.27
N ASN A 101 0.89 21.16 2.83
CA ASN A 101 0.80 20.31 3.99
C ASN A 101 1.43 18.94 3.70
N TYR A 102 1.08 18.34 2.56
CA TYR A 102 1.60 17.05 2.13
C TYR A 102 3.11 17.08 1.91
N SER A 103 3.68 18.14 1.32
CA SER A 103 5.13 18.29 1.11
C SER A 103 5.95 18.39 2.40
N LYS A 104 5.29 18.70 3.52
CA LYS A 104 5.90 18.75 4.84
C LYS A 104 5.82 17.41 5.57
N GLU A 105 4.82 16.59 5.25
CA GLU A 105 4.61 15.26 5.83
C GLU A 105 5.31 14.14 5.05
N TYR A 106 5.42 14.24 3.71
CA TYR A 106 5.96 13.18 2.83
C TYR A 106 6.98 13.73 1.83
N LEU A 107 8.15 13.09 1.74
CA LEU A 107 9.40 13.63 1.18
C LEU A 107 9.57 13.52 -0.36
N SER A 108 8.60 12.98 -1.10
CA SER A 108 8.78 12.66 -2.53
C SER A 108 8.24 13.75 -3.47
N LEU A 109 9.15 14.34 -4.26
CA LEU A 109 8.85 15.30 -5.33
C LEU A 109 7.92 14.69 -6.41
N SER A 110 8.07 13.40 -6.67
CA SER A 110 7.25 12.65 -7.63
C SER A 110 5.78 12.58 -7.18
N SER A 111 5.54 12.34 -5.90
CA SER A 111 4.19 12.27 -5.34
C SER A 111 3.47 13.62 -5.49
N LEU A 112 4.17 14.73 -5.24
CA LEU A 112 3.60 16.08 -5.42
C LEU A 112 3.26 16.38 -6.88
N LYS A 113 4.09 15.96 -7.85
CA LYS A 113 3.75 16.05 -9.29
C LYS A 113 2.46 15.30 -9.60
N ASN A 114 2.31 14.10 -9.04
CA ASN A 114 1.15 13.25 -9.29
C ASN A 114 -0.12 13.87 -8.71
N ILE A 115 -0.10 14.37 -7.47
CA ILE A 115 -1.25 15.04 -6.86
C ILE A 115 -1.62 16.30 -7.67
N ASN A 116 -0.63 17.10 -8.08
CA ASN A 116 -0.88 18.27 -8.93
C ASN A 116 -1.57 17.89 -10.26
N LYS A 117 -1.10 16.81 -10.91
CA LYS A 117 -1.74 16.27 -12.13
C LYS A 117 -3.17 15.78 -11.86
N ILE A 118 -3.41 15.15 -10.71
CA ILE A 118 -4.76 14.72 -10.30
C ILE A 118 -5.70 15.93 -10.19
N PHE A 119 -5.23 17.01 -9.56
CA PHE A 119 -6.03 18.25 -9.48
C PHE A 119 -6.24 18.92 -10.83
N THR A 120 -5.25 18.94 -11.73
CA THR A 120 -5.50 19.44 -13.09
C THR A 120 -6.51 18.57 -13.85
N ASN A 121 -6.43 17.25 -13.68
CA ASN A 121 -7.36 16.34 -14.33
C ASN A 121 -8.79 16.47 -13.80
N ILE A 122 -8.98 16.73 -12.50
CA ILE A 122 -10.33 16.85 -11.93
C ILE A 122 -11.04 18.13 -12.36
N GLU A 123 -10.30 19.17 -12.75
CA GLU A 123 -10.88 20.43 -13.22
C GLU A 123 -11.73 20.26 -14.48
N GLU A 124 -11.37 19.31 -15.35
CA GLU A 124 -12.19 18.93 -16.50
C GLU A 124 -13.62 18.57 -16.04
N ILE A 125 -13.73 17.79 -14.95
CA ILE A 125 -15.00 17.36 -14.37
C ILE A 125 -15.68 18.45 -13.53
N GLU A 126 -14.90 19.30 -12.85
CA GLU A 126 -15.44 20.46 -12.13
C GLU A 126 -16.10 21.47 -13.08
N VAL A 127 -15.51 21.68 -14.26
CA VAL A 127 -16.09 22.51 -15.33
C VAL A 127 -17.36 21.87 -15.90
N GLU A 128 -17.32 20.57 -16.21
CA GLU A 128 -18.50 19.85 -16.73
C GLU A 128 -19.68 19.88 -15.76
N ASN A 129 -19.43 19.74 -14.45
CA ASN A 129 -20.48 19.81 -13.43
C ASN A 129 -20.76 21.24 -12.94
N ASN A 130 -20.04 22.26 -13.43
CA ASN A 130 -20.08 23.64 -12.98
C ASN A 130 -20.03 23.80 -11.45
N LYS A 131 -19.17 23.00 -10.80
CA LYS A 131 -19.15 22.82 -9.35
C LYS A 131 -17.79 22.28 -8.94
N SER A 132 -17.29 22.69 -7.78
CA SER A 132 -15.99 22.22 -7.32
C SER A 132 -16.03 20.88 -6.60
N ILE A 133 -14.91 20.18 -6.59
CA ILE A 133 -14.79 18.81 -6.05
C ILE A 133 -15.14 18.73 -4.55
N ILE A 134 -14.94 19.80 -3.78
CA ILE A 134 -15.34 19.81 -2.36
C ILE A 134 -16.85 19.74 -2.19
N ASN A 135 -17.62 20.08 -3.22
CA ASN A 135 -19.08 20.05 -3.17
C ASN A 135 -19.67 18.81 -3.83
N PHE A 136 -18.84 17.97 -4.47
CA PHE A 136 -19.30 16.78 -5.17
C PHE A 136 -20.09 15.83 -4.25
N ASP A 137 -21.19 15.30 -4.77
CA ASP A 137 -21.90 14.18 -4.15
C ASP A 137 -21.44 12.83 -4.74
N LEU A 138 -22.17 11.76 -4.42
CA LEU A 138 -21.82 10.43 -4.92
C LEU A 138 -22.01 10.31 -6.45
N GLU A 139 -22.99 11.00 -7.03
CA GLU A 139 -23.26 10.95 -8.47
C GLU A 139 -22.19 11.72 -9.25
N ASP A 140 -21.80 12.90 -8.77
CA ASP A 140 -20.67 13.66 -9.29
C ASP A 140 -19.39 12.80 -9.27
N MET A 141 -19.13 12.10 -8.15
CA MET A 141 -17.96 11.24 -8.01
C MET A 141 -18.02 9.97 -8.88
N ASN A 142 -19.20 9.49 -9.29
CA ASN A 142 -19.29 8.40 -10.25
C ASN A 142 -18.73 8.82 -11.62
N LYS A 143 -19.03 10.05 -12.05
CA LYS A 143 -18.44 10.61 -13.27
C LYS A 143 -16.91 10.72 -13.16
N VAL A 144 -16.39 11.03 -11.97
CA VAL A 144 -14.94 11.04 -11.70
C VAL A 144 -14.33 9.64 -11.83
N VAL A 145 -15.02 8.61 -11.31
CA VAL A 145 -14.60 7.21 -11.47
C VAL A 145 -14.55 6.85 -12.95
N ASP A 146 -15.63 7.12 -13.69
CA ASP A 146 -15.72 6.82 -15.12
C ASP A 146 -14.64 7.56 -15.92
N PHE A 147 -14.43 8.86 -15.65
CA PHE A 147 -13.39 9.64 -16.30
C PHE A 147 -12.00 9.01 -16.12
N PHE A 148 -11.61 8.69 -14.89
CA PHE A 148 -10.29 8.10 -14.65
C PHE A 148 -10.17 6.66 -15.14
N ARG A 149 -11.27 5.89 -15.13
CA ARG A 149 -11.33 4.56 -15.71
C ARG A 149 -11.08 4.58 -17.22
N HIS A 150 -11.62 5.56 -17.95
CA HIS A 150 -11.35 5.72 -19.39
C HIS A 150 -9.97 6.35 -19.66
N LYS A 151 -9.50 7.24 -18.78
CA LYS A 151 -8.20 7.93 -18.93
C LYS A 151 -7.00 7.04 -18.59
N PHE A 152 -7.18 6.01 -17.75
CA PHE A 152 -6.11 5.11 -17.32
C PHE A 152 -6.44 3.64 -17.60
N ILE A 153 -5.50 2.94 -18.24
CA ILE A 153 -5.61 1.50 -18.54
C ILE A 153 -5.55 0.65 -17.26
N ASN A 154 -4.85 1.12 -16.21
CA ASN A 154 -4.56 0.35 -15.01
C ASN A 154 -5.45 0.77 -13.83
N PHE A 155 -6.22 -0.20 -13.30
CA PHE A 155 -7.03 -0.05 -12.07
C PHE A 155 -6.25 0.55 -10.91
N MET A 156 -5.01 0.11 -10.70
CA MET A 156 -4.16 0.60 -9.61
C MET A 156 -3.92 2.11 -9.71
N THR A 157 -3.77 2.62 -10.93
CA THR A 157 -3.50 4.04 -11.18
C THR A 157 -4.71 4.90 -10.87
N TYR A 158 -5.90 4.55 -11.38
CA TYR A 158 -7.09 5.33 -11.08
C TYR A 158 -7.60 5.11 -9.66
N ARG A 159 -7.45 3.91 -9.07
CA ARG A 159 -7.73 3.66 -7.64
C ARG A 159 -6.89 4.56 -6.76
N THR A 160 -5.58 4.64 -7.00
CA THR A 160 -4.68 5.52 -6.24
C THR A 160 -5.08 6.98 -6.40
N THR A 161 -5.53 7.37 -7.59
CA THR A 161 -6.09 8.70 -7.85
C THR A 161 -7.34 8.97 -7.00
N LEU A 162 -8.30 8.05 -6.97
CA LEU A 162 -9.53 8.18 -6.16
C LEU A 162 -9.23 8.21 -4.65
N LEU A 163 -8.24 7.42 -4.20
CA LEU A 163 -7.79 7.42 -2.80
C LEU A 163 -7.19 8.78 -2.43
N GLU A 164 -6.39 9.35 -3.32
CA GLU A 164 -5.78 10.67 -3.11
C GLU A 164 -6.83 11.78 -3.06
N LEU A 165 -7.84 11.74 -3.92
CA LEU A 165 -8.99 12.63 -3.82
C LEU A 165 -9.76 12.45 -2.49
N SER A 166 -9.89 11.22 -2.00
CA SER A 166 -10.49 10.97 -0.69
C SER A 166 -9.66 11.55 0.46
N ASN A 167 -8.32 11.46 0.37
CA ASN A 167 -7.42 12.06 1.33
C ASN A 167 -7.52 13.59 1.32
N PHE A 168 -7.60 14.20 0.14
CA PHE A 168 -7.87 15.62 -0.01
C PHE A 168 -9.19 16.03 0.67
N ILE A 169 -10.30 15.35 0.40
CA ILE A 169 -11.58 15.69 1.03
C ILE A 169 -11.57 15.49 2.56
N LYS A 170 -10.91 14.44 3.06
CA LYS A 170 -10.71 14.25 4.51
C LYS A 170 -9.87 15.38 5.12
N PHE A 171 -8.84 15.83 4.41
CA PHE A 171 -8.04 16.97 4.82
C PHE A 171 -8.91 18.23 4.91
N ILE A 172 -9.71 18.52 3.88
CA ILE A 172 -10.64 19.65 3.87
C ILE A 172 -11.60 19.58 5.07
N ALA A 173 -12.28 18.45 5.27
CA ALA A 173 -13.19 18.25 6.39
C ALA A 173 -12.54 18.52 7.76
N LYS A 174 -11.31 18.04 7.95
CA LYS A 174 -10.52 18.25 9.17
C LYS A 174 -10.19 19.74 9.36
N GLU A 175 -9.76 20.42 8.31
CA GLU A 175 -9.34 21.82 8.39
C GLU A 175 -10.53 22.76 8.58
N TYR A 176 -11.67 22.53 7.91
CA TYR A 176 -12.92 23.25 8.14
C TYR A 176 -13.38 23.13 9.60
N LYS A 177 -13.39 21.90 10.14
CA LYS A 177 -13.70 21.66 11.56
C LYS A 177 -12.74 22.39 12.50
N SER A 178 -11.46 22.52 12.13
CA SER A 178 -10.44 23.18 12.97
C SER A 178 -10.69 24.69 13.15
N VAL A 179 -11.48 25.29 12.25
CA VAL A 179 -11.88 26.71 12.29
C VAL A 179 -13.36 26.89 12.61
N GLY A 180 -14.04 25.83 13.07
CA GLY A 180 -15.43 25.88 13.52
C GLY A 180 -16.48 25.84 12.41
N ILE A 181 -16.11 25.42 11.20
CA ILE A 181 -17.06 25.27 10.09
C ILE A 181 -17.45 23.80 9.95
N GLU A 182 -18.75 23.51 9.95
CA GLU A 182 -19.26 22.18 9.64
C GLU A 182 -19.12 21.90 8.14
N TYR A 183 -18.51 20.76 7.81
CA TYR A 183 -18.39 20.29 6.44
C TYR A 183 -18.77 18.82 6.39
N GLU A 184 -19.87 18.54 5.68
CA GLU A 184 -20.37 17.18 5.49
C GLU A 184 -19.76 16.57 4.23
N VAL A 185 -19.09 15.42 4.41
CA VAL A 185 -18.57 14.65 3.28
C VAL A 185 -19.70 13.83 2.68
N LYS A 186 -20.20 14.23 1.50
CA LYS A 186 -21.34 13.62 0.82
C LYS A 186 -21.06 12.25 0.17
N TRP A 187 -19.81 11.82 0.13
CA TRP A 187 -19.41 10.55 -0.48
C TRP A 187 -18.38 9.81 0.37
N ASN A 188 -18.20 8.51 0.10
CA ASN A 188 -17.20 7.69 0.79
C ASN A 188 -16.46 6.84 -0.24
N TYR A 189 -15.13 6.85 -0.16
CA TYR A 189 -14.26 6.01 -0.99
C TYR A 189 -14.69 4.53 -1.01
N LYS A 190 -15.10 3.97 0.13
CA LYS A 190 -15.59 2.57 0.19
C LYS A 190 -16.86 2.34 -0.64
N LYS A 191 -17.70 3.35 -0.82
CA LYS A 191 -18.88 3.28 -1.70
C LYS A 191 -18.46 3.41 -3.16
N LEU A 192 -17.54 4.33 -3.47
CA LEU A 192 -17.02 4.53 -4.84
C LEU A 192 -16.35 3.28 -5.43
N ILE A 193 -15.48 2.62 -4.65
CA ILE A 193 -14.77 1.43 -5.15
C ILE A 193 -15.72 0.25 -5.45
N LYS A 194 -16.90 0.20 -4.82
CA LYS A 194 -17.90 -0.83 -5.11
C LYS A 194 -18.57 -0.68 -6.47
N ILE A 195 -18.53 0.51 -7.06
CA ILE A 195 -19.15 0.82 -8.36
C ILE A 195 -18.28 0.33 -9.51
N ILE A 196 -16.97 0.20 -9.26
CA ILE A 196 -16.03 -0.36 -10.23
C ILE A 196 -16.33 -1.87 -10.42
N PRO A 197 -16.45 -2.37 -11.65
CA PRO A 197 -16.65 -3.80 -11.92
C PRO A 197 -15.55 -4.66 -11.30
N ASP A 198 -15.92 -5.82 -10.74
CA ASP A 198 -14.94 -6.73 -10.13
C ASP A 198 -13.94 -7.28 -11.16
N SER A 199 -14.33 -7.37 -12.45
CA SER A 199 -13.45 -7.76 -13.56
C SER A 199 -12.28 -6.80 -13.81
N GLU A 200 -12.34 -5.57 -13.28
CA GLU A 200 -11.25 -4.59 -13.41
C GLU A 200 -10.36 -4.54 -12.16
N LYS A 201 -10.84 -5.09 -11.03
CA LYS A 201 -10.08 -5.08 -9.79
C LYS A 201 -9.00 -6.17 -9.88
N PRO A 202 -7.76 -5.89 -9.44
CA PRO A 202 -6.78 -6.95 -9.29
C PRO A 202 -7.34 -7.97 -8.30
N SER A 203 -6.95 -9.23 -8.50
CA SER A 203 -7.27 -10.30 -7.56
C SER A 203 -6.97 -9.84 -6.12
N PRO A 204 -7.87 -10.10 -5.15
CA PRO A 204 -7.63 -9.76 -3.75
C PRO A 204 -6.43 -10.52 -3.15
N PHE A 205 -5.86 -11.46 -3.90
CA PHE A 205 -4.67 -12.23 -3.53
C PHE A 205 -3.56 -11.98 -4.55
N LEU A 206 -2.32 -12.09 -4.09
CA LEU A 206 -1.17 -12.20 -4.97
C LEU A 206 -1.10 -13.60 -5.56
N ASP A 207 -0.74 -13.71 -6.85
CA ASP A 207 -0.42 -15.01 -7.43
C ASP A 207 0.96 -15.52 -6.99
N GLY A 208 1.23 -16.81 -7.23
CA GLY A 208 2.48 -17.43 -6.78
C GLY A 208 3.74 -16.87 -7.46
N ASN A 209 3.63 -16.39 -8.70
CA ASN A 209 4.75 -15.80 -9.44
C ASN A 209 5.06 -14.38 -8.93
N GLU A 210 4.03 -13.60 -8.60
CA GLU A 210 4.19 -12.29 -7.96
C GLU A 210 4.92 -12.44 -6.62
N ILE A 211 4.54 -13.42 -5.80
CA ILE A 211 5.19 -13.68 -4.51
C ILE A 211 6.65 -14.10 -4.69
N ALA A 212 6.95 -14.96 -5.67
CA ALA A 212 8.33 -15.34 -5.96
C ALA A 212 9.19 -14.12 -6.34
N ARG A 213 8.66 -13.20 -7.15
CA ARG A 213 9.35 -11.93 -7.48
C ARG A 213 9.56 -11.03 -6.27
N LEU A 214 8.61 -10.99 -5.33
CA LEU A 214 8.79 -10.25 -4.07
C LEU A 214 9.90 -10.85 -3.22
N ALA A 215 10.03 -12.18 -3.20
CA ALA A 215 11.11 -12.87 -2.49
C ALA A 215 12.48 -12.54 -3.12
N GLU A 216 12.59 -12.59 -4.45
CA GLU A 216 13.81 -12.24 -5.20
C GLU A 216 14.25 -10.79 -4.98
N ARG A 217 13.30 -9.86 -4.80
CA ARG A 217 13.58 -8.42 -4.58
C ARG A 217 13.73 -8.05 -3.11
N SER A 218 13.70 -9.03 -2.22
CA SER A 218 13.95 -8.80 -0.80
C SER A 218 15.39 -8.34 -0.62
N ASP A 219 15.58 -7.28 0.17
CA ASP A 219 16.88 -6.73 0.56
C ASP A 219 17.61 -7.61 1.58
N VAL A 220 16.85 -8.46 2.26
CA VAL A 220 17.36 -9.44 3.22
C VAL A 220 16.88 -10.82 2.77
N ALA A 221 17.80 -11.72 2.46
CA ALA A 221 17.48 -13.07 1.97
C ALA A 221 16.67 -13.87 3.01
N GLN A 222 16.94 -13.69 4.29
CA GLN A 222 16.21 -14.23 5.43
C GLN A 222 14.74 -13.78 5.47
N ASN A 223 14.40 -12.62 4.89
CA ASN A 223 13.00 -12.23 4.69
C ASN A 223 12.40 -12.94 3.47
N GLY A 224 13.10 -12.91 2.34
CA GLY A 224 12.62 -13.49 1.08
C GLY A 224 12.38 -15.00 1.16
N VAL A 225 13.28 -15.74 1.80
CA VAL A 225 13.19 -17.19 1.95
C VAL A 225 11.92 -17.64 2.67
N VAL A 226 11.38 -16.84 3.60
CA VAL A 226 10.10 -17.14 4.27
C VAL A 226 8.97 -17.28 3.26
N LEU A 227 8.94 -16.40 2.25
CA LEU A 227 7.93 -16.46 1.20
C LEU A 227 8.10 -17.74 0.36
N ILE A 228 9.34 -18.07 -0.03
CA ILE A 228 9.63 -19.25 -0.85
C ILE A 228 9.25 -20.55 -0.14
N LEU A 229 9.57 -20.68 1.15
CA LEU A 229 9.23 -21.87 1.94
C LEU A 229 7.71 -22.05 2.07
N LEU A 230 6.98 -20.97 2.37
CA LEU A 230 5.51 -21.00 2.46
C LEU A 230 4.87 -21.28 1.10
N LEU A 231 5.39 -20.67 0.03
CA LEU A 231 4.94 -20.86 -1.36
C LEU A 231 5.13 -22.31 -1.82
N ASN A 232 6.18 -22.97 -1.35
CA ASN A 232 6.47 -24.37 -1.66
C ASN A 232 5.74 -25.38 -0.76
N GLY A 233 4.95 -24.91 0.20
CA GLY A 233 4.07 -25.75 1.00
C GLY A 233 4.63 -26.18 2.34
N LEU A 234 5.65 -25.51 2.89
CA LEU A 234 6.01 -25.66 4.30
C LEU A 234 4.96 -25.01 5.20
N ARG A 235 4.65 -25.65 6.32
CA ARG A 235 3.62 -25.21 7.26
C ARG A 235 4.23 -24.34 8.36
N LEU A 236 3.55 -23.22 8.61
CA LEU A 236 3.70 -22.46 9.86
C LEU A 236 2.52 -22.83 10.77
N SER A 237 2.82 -23.26 11.99
CA SER A 237 1.82 -23.74 12.94
C SER A 237 2.15 -23.31 14.37
N ARG A 238 1.12 -23.05 15.18
CA ARG A 238 1.31 -22.86 16.63
C ARG A 238 1.63 -24.14 17.39
N ILE A 239 1.25 -25.27 16.80
CA ILE A 239 1.55 -26.61 17.33
C ILE A 239 2.89 -27.02 16.73
N ASP A 240 3.92 -27.12 17.56
CA ASP A 240 5.31 -27.36 17.15
C ASP A 240 5.46 -28.63 16.30
N GLU A 241 4.71 -29.70 16.59
CA GLU A 241 4.70 -30.96 15.82
C GLU A 241 4.29 -30.78 14.35
N ASN A 242 3.57 -29.71 14.04
CA ASN A 242 3.10 -29.38 12.69
C ASN A 242 3.81 -28.14 12.11
N ASP A 243 4.81 -27.59 12.80
CA ASP A 243 5.47 -26.34 12.43
C ASP A 243 6.78 -26.57 11.65
N GLU A 244 6.62 -26.98 10.41
CA GLU A 244 7.73 -27.42 9.55
C GLU A 244 8.74 -26.30 9.26
N ILE A 245 8.25 -25.07 9.05
CA ILE A 245 9.11 -23.96 8.61
C ILE A 245 10.07 -23.51 9.73
N ARG A 246 9.65 -23.58 11.00
CA ARG A 246 10.47 -23.19 12.14
C ARG A 246 11.56 -24.21 12.46
N PHE A 247 11.32 -25.48 12.17
CA PHE A 247 12.26 -26.55 12.52
C PHE A 247 13.09 -27.05 11.34
N LEU A 248 12.93 -26.46 10.15
CA LEU A 248 13.70 -26.81 8.96
C LEU A 248 15.21 -26.53 9.16
N LYS A 249 16.03 -27.57 9.02
CA LYS A 249 17.49 -27.48 9.17
C LYS A 249 18.19 -27.25 7.84
N GLU A 250 19.39 -26.68 7.90
CA GLU A 250 20.28 -26.56 6.73
C GLU A 250 20.55 -27.93 6.09
N SER A 251 20.70 -28.97 6.91
CA SER A 251 20.93 -30.36 6.47
C SER A 251 19.78 -30.97 5.67
N ASP A 252 18.58 -30.42 5.83
CA ASP A 252 17.35 -30.93 5.23
C ASP A 252 17.18 -30.38 3.79
N VAL A 253 18.08 -29.50 3.36
CA VAL A 253 18.06 -28.87 2.03
C VAL A 253 19.26 -29.35 1.22
N LYS A 254 19.04 -30.24 0.25
CA LYS A 254 20.11 -30.82 -0.58
C LYS A 254 19.66 -30.98 -2.02
N ASP A 255 20.56 -30.72 -2.97
CA ASP A 255 20.36 -30.96 -4.41
C ASP A 255 19.03 -30.41 -4.97
N GLY A 256 18.62 -29.22 -4.52
CA GLY A 256 17.37 -28.60 -4.95
C GLY A 256 16.11 -29.18 -4.31
N VAL A 257 16.23 -29.99 -3.26
CA VAL A 257 15.12 -30.65 -2.57
C VAL A 257 15.13 -30.26 -1.08
N ILE A 258 13.94 -29.97 -0.55
CA ILE A 258 13.72 -29.84 0.90
C ILE A 258 13.09 -31.15 1.41
N HIS A 259 13.77 -31.81 2.35
CA HIS A 259 13.29 -33.00 3.04
C HIS A 259 12.50 -32.60 4.29
N VAL A 260 11.19 -32.79 4.28
CA VAL A 260 10.34 -32.44 5.42
C VAL A 260 10.17 -33.66 6.31
N HIS A 261 10.50 -33.53 7.60
CA HIS A 261 10.46 -34.63 8.59
C HIS A 261 9.27 -34.56 9.57
N GLY A 262 8.33 -33.64 9.36
CA GLY A 262 7.18 -33.43 10.26
C GLY A 262 6.15 -34.57 10.23
N LYS A 263 4.92 -34.30 10.71
CA LYS A 263 3.81 -35.27 10.77
C LYS A 263 3.59 -36.06 9.47
N PHE A 264 3.76 -35.40 8.32
CA PHE A 264 3.66 -36.01 7.00
C PHE A 264 4.97 -35.78 6.24
N PRO A 265 5.94 -36.71 6.34
CA PRO A 265 7.21 -36.60 5.68
C PRO A 265 7.06 -36.60 4.16
N ARG A 266 7.83 -35.74 3.49
CA ARG A 266 7.78 -35.59 2.02
C ARG A 266 8.98 -34.81 1.50
N ASP A 267 9.21 -34.94 0.20
CA ASP A 267 10.25 -34.21 -0.51
C ASP A 267 9.64 -33.07 -1.34
N ILE A 268 10.19 -31.87 -1.13
CA ILE A 268 9.78 -30.66 -1.80
C ILE A 268 10.86 -30.25 -2.80
N LYS A 269 10.71 -30.66 -4.07
CA LYS A 269 11.55 -30.17 -5.19
C LYS A 269 11.36 -28.66 -5.40
N LEU A 270 12.46 -27.93 -5.45
CA LEU A 270 12.53 -26.50 -5.75
C LEU A 270 13.00 -26.27 -7.18
N THR A 271 12.58 -25.15 -7.78
CA THR A 271 13.21 -24.67 -9.00
C THR A 271 14.63 -24.16 -8.71
N PRO A 272 15.52 -24.08 -9.72
CA PRO A 272 16.87 -23.54 -9.53
C PRO A 272 16.89 -22.13 -8.90
N ARG A 273 15.92 -21.28 -9.24
CA ARG A 273 15.78 -19.94 -8.67
C ARG A 273 15.37 -19.96 -7.20
N GLU A 274 14.37 -20.77 -6.85
CA GLU A 274 13.92 -20.92 -5.46
C GLU A 274 15.02 -21.52 -4.59
N PHE A 275 15.76 -22.50 -5.13
CA PHE A 275 16.91 -23.06 -4.45
C PHE A 275 18.02 -22.03 -4.20
N SER A 276 18.32 -21.17 -5.19
CA SER A 276 19.27 -20.06 -5.01
C SER A 276 18.87 -19.15 -3.86
N ILE A 277 17.60 -18.74 -3.76
CA ILE A 277 17.12 -17.88 -2.65
C ILE A 277 17.28 -18.57 -1.29
N VAL A 278 17.04 -19.88 -1.22
CA VAL A 278 17.25 -20.65 0.00
C VAL A 278 18.73 -20.70 0.37
N GLN A 279 19.63 -20.92 -0.60
CA GLN A 279 21.08 -20.90 -0.38
C GLN A 279 21.56 -19.52 0.06
N ASP A 280 21.14 -18.45 -0.63
CA ASP A 280 21.46 -17.07 -0.25
C ASP A 280 21.09 -16.79 1.20
N ALA A 281 19.92 -17.27 1.65
CA ALA A 281 19.49 -17.12 3.03
C ALA A 281 20.30 -17.96 4.02
N ILE A 282 20.76 -19.16 3.65
CA ILE A 282 21.65 -20.00 4.48
C ILE A 282 23.03 -19.34 4.64
N GLU A 283 23.51 -18.70 3.58
CA GLU A 283 24.84 -18.07 3.53
C GLU A 283 24.83 -16.60 3.99
N GLU A 284 23.65 -16.00 4.18
CA GLU A 284 23.50 -14.55 4.35
C GLU A 284 24.32 -13.93 5.51
N GLU A 285 24.92 -12.79 5.18
CA GLU A 285 25.50 -11.81 6.10
C GLU A 285 24.58 -10.58 6.18
N TYR A 286 24.45 -9.95 7.36
CA TYR A 286 23.59 -8.78 7.54
C TYR A 286 24.39 -7.54 7.95
N TYR A 287 23.95 -6.36 7.54
CA TYR A 287 24.57 -5.11 7.98
C TYR A 287 24.09 -4.71 9.38
N ASP A 288 24.99 -4.67 10.36
CA ASP A 288 24.68 -4.24 11.71
C ASP A 288 24.70 -2.71 11.80
N THR A 289 23.52 -2.10 11.74
CA THR A 289 23.35 -0.64 11.76
C THR A 289 23.84 0.02 13.05
N LYS A 290 23.93 -0.71 14.18
CA LYS A 290 24.47 -0.16 15.43
C LYS A 290 26.00 -0.11 15.44
N ARG A 291 26.64 -1.06 14.77
CA ARG A 291 28.10 -1.21 14.75
C ARG A 291 28.75 -0.76 13.44
N ASN A 292 27.94 -0.41 12.45
CA ASN A 292 28.35 0.13 11.14
C ASN A 292 29.33 -0.78 10.38
N TRP A 293 29.07 -2.09 10.40
CA TRP A 293 29.86 -3.15 9.75
C TRP A 293 28.95 -4.31 9.32
N LEU A 294 29.39 -5.06 8.31
CA LEU A 294 28.76 -6.32 7.93
C LEU A 294 29.07 -7.37 9.00
N SER A 295 28.04 -8.02 9.51
CA SER A 295 28.13 -9.12 10.45
C SER A 295 27.47 -10.35 9.84
N THR A 296 28.17 -11.48 9.79
CA THR A 296 27.58 -12.75 9.39
C THR A 296 26.45 -13.12 10.36
N ILE A 297 25.28 -13.54 9.85
CA ILE A 297 24.23 -14.10 10.71
C ILE A 297 24.80 -15.41 11.30
N PRO A 298 24.80 -15.61 12.63
CA PRO A 298 25.32 -16.84 13.22
C PRO A 298 24.61 -18.06 12.63
N ARG A 299 25.37 -19.09 12.24
CA ARG A 299 24.79 -20.37 11.83
C ARG A 299 24.19 -21.06 13.05
N THR A 300 22.88 -21.28 13.01
CA THR A 300 22.14 -21.99 14.07
C THR A 300 21.83 -23.44 13.69
N GLY A 301 22.18 -23.85 12.47
CA GLY A 301 21.79 -25.14 11.88
C GLY A 301 20.37 -25.14 11.30
N TYR A 302 19.64 -24.03 11.43
CA TYR A 302 18.30 -23.83 10.86
C TYR A 302 18.36 -22.93 9.63
N VAL A 303 17.47 -23.17 8.66
CA VAL A 303 17.35 -22.32 7.46
C VAL A 303 16.89 -20.90 7.84
N LEU A 304 15.90 -20.79 8.73
CA LEU A 304 15.42 -19.52 9.26
C LEU A 304 16.13 -19.15 10.56
N ARG A 305 16.93 -18.08 10.51
CA ARG A 305 17.86 -17.68 11.58
C ARG A 305 17.50 -16.31 12.13
N PRO A 306 17.37 -16.11 13.44
CA PRO A 306 17.16 -14.79 14.01
C PRO A 306 18.36 -13.87 13.71
N TYR A 307 18.10 -12.58 13.44
CA TYR A 307 19.12 -11.56 13.17
C TYR A 307 18.73 -10.23 13.84
N GLY A 308 19.70 -9.34 14.06
CA GLY A 308 19.51 -8.06 14.78
C GLY A 308 19.91 -8.11 16.25
N GLU A 309 19.18 -7.40 17.12
CA GLU A 309 19.56 -7.22 18.55
C GLU A 309 19.36 -8.47 19.41
N ASN A 310 18.38 -9.31 19.07
CA ASN A 310 18.07 -10.55 19.80
C ASN A 310 18.67 -11.77 19.07
N LYS A 311 19.99 -11.82 18.94
CA LYS A 311 20.68 -12.99 18.38
C LYS A 311 20.59 -14.14 19.36
N THR A 312 19.94 -15.23 18.96
CA THR A 312 19.93 -16.49 19.70
C THR A 312 20.49 -17.59 18.81
N THR A 313 21.00 -18.67 19.40
CA THR A 313 21.39 -19.89 18.67
C THR A 313 20.19 -20.78 18.32
N ALA A 314 18.98 -20.30 18.58
CA ALA A 314 17.74 -21.04 18.39
C ALA A 314 17.13 -20.78 17.01
N ASN A 315 16.10 -21.54 16.68
CA ASN A 315 15.27 -21.30 15.51
C ASN A 315 14.43 -20.02 15.65
N LEU A 316 13.99 -19.49 14.51
CA LEU A 316 13.12 -18.31 14.49
C LEU A 316 11.73 -18.61 15.09
N THR A 317 11.18 -17.67 15.83
CA THR A 317 9.83 -17.79 16.41
C THR A 317 8.73 -17.51 15.37
N GLU A 318 7.50 -17.96 15.63
CA GLU A 318 6.34 -17.71 14.74
C GLU A 318 6.13 -16.20 14.54
N VAL A 319 6.22 -15.43 15.64
CA VAL A 319 6.14 -13.97 15.63
C VAL A 319 7.25 -13.37 14.78
N GLY A 320 8.47 -13.93 14.85
CA GLY A 320 9.59 -13.55 14.00
C GLY A 320 9.27 -13.72 12.51
N ILE A 321 8.71 -14.86 12.13
CA ILE A 321 8.29 -15.16 10.74
C ILE A 321 7.22 -14.17 10.27
N GLN A 322 6.18 -13.95 11.08
CA GLN A 322 5.12 -12.99 10.74
C GLN A 322 5.66 -11.57 10.59
N LYS A 323 6.61 -11.15 11.45
CA LYS A 323 7.28 -9.86 11.34
C LYS A 323 8.03 -9.70 10.02
N ARG A 324 8.68 -10.76 9.52
CA ARG A 324 9.35 -10.73 8.20
C ARG A 324 8.36 -10.56 7.05
N ILE A 325 7.23 -11.27 7.09
CA ILE A 325 6.15 -11.09 6.12
C ILE A 325 5.65 -9.63 6.15
N SER A 326 5.44 -9.06 7.33
CA SER A 326 5.03 -7.66 7.50
C SER A 326 6.08 -6.65 7.00
N ASN A 327 7.37 -6.93 7.18
CA ASN A 327 8.45 -6.08 6.66
C ASN A 327 8.41 -6.04 5.13
N ILE A 328 8.25 -7.19 4.47
CA ILE A 328 8.07 -7.26 3.02
C ILE A 328 6.78 -6.52 2.62
N ALA A 329 5.68 -6.74 3.36
CA ALA A 329 4.41 -6.09 3.09
C ALA A 329 4.51 -4.56 3.11
N SER A 330 5.25 -4.01 4.07
CA SER A 330 5.51 -2.58 4.20
C SER A 330 6.37 -2.05 3.04
N LYS A 331 7.48 -2.75 2.74
CA LYS A 331 8.42 -2.38 1.67
C LYS A 331 7.75 -2.36 0.29
N PHE A 332 6.87 -3.32 0.03
CA PHE A 332 6.14 -3.47 -1.23
C PHE A 332 4.67 -3.06 -1.11
N SER A 333 4.36 -2.14 -0.21
CA SER A 333 2.98 -1.70 0.08
C SER A 333 2.26 -1.19 -1.17
N ASP A 334 2.97 -0.43 -2.03
CA ASP A 334 2.48 0.05 -3.32
C ASP A 334 2.23 -1.05 -4.36
N TYR A 335 2.86 -2.22 -4.20
CA TYR A 335 2.64 -3.37 -5.05
C TYR A 335 1.51 -4.25 -4.50
N ILE A 336 1.52 -4.54 -3.19
CA ILE A 336 0.57 -5.44 -2.54
C ILE A 336 -0.82 -4.81 -2.46
N VAL A 337 -0.92 -3.52 -2.11
CA VAL A 337 -2.12 -2.67 -2.16
C VAL A 337 -3.43 -3.34 -1.70
N GLU A 338 -3.65 -3.37 -0.39
CA GLU A 338 -4.86 -3.93 0.25
C GLU A 338 -5.14 -5.42 -0.06
N ARG A 339 -4.35 -6.08 -0.91
CA ARG A 339 -4.41 -7.53 -1.13
C ARG A 339 -4.02 -8.26 0.16
N ILE A 340 -4.67 -9.41 0.38
CA ILE A 340 -4.44 -10.22 1.56
C ILE A 340 -3.05 -10.85 1.46
N PHE A 341 -2.11 -10.38 2.29
CA PHE A 341 -0.74 -10.86 2.33
C PHE A 341 -0.39 -11.39 3.72
N THR A 342 -0.66 -12.68 3.92
CA THR A 342 -0.47 -13.42 5.16
C THR A 342 0.22 -14.75 4.84
N TYR A 343 0.77 -15.43 5.84
CA TYR A 343 1.38 -16.75 5.61
C TYR A 343 0.39 -17.75 4.97
N SER A 344 -0.89 -17.66 5.32
CA SER A 344 -1.94 -18.51 4.76
C SER A 344 -2.26 -18.16 3.31
N SER A 345 -2.32 -16.87 2.95
CA SER A 345 -2.56 -16.47 1.56
C SER A 345 -1.36 -16.79 0.66
N ILE A 346 -0.12 -16.65 1.17
CA ILE A 346 1.10 -17.05 0.47
C ILE A 346 1.11 -18.55 0.16
N ARG A 347 0.81 -19.39 1.16
CA ARG A 347 0.73 -20.85 0.98
C ARG A 347 -0.39 -21.25 0.04
N THR A 348 -1.52 -20.54 0.06
CA THR A 348 -2.63 -20.76 -0.88
C THR A 348 -2.23 -20.43 -2.32
N ALA A 349 -1.55 -19.30 -2.54
CA ALA A 349 -1.02 -18.93 -3.85
C ALA A 349 0.00 -19.96 -4.36
N GLY A 350 0.83 -20.50 -3.47
CA GLY A 350 1.72 -21.61 -3.75
C GLY A 350 1.00 -22.87 -4.22
N ARG A 351 -0.09 -23.23 -3.54
CA ARG A 351 -0.92 -24.37 -3.93
C ARG A 351 -1.54 -24.18 -5.31
N ASN A 352 -2.08 -22.99 -5.59
CA ASN A 352 -2.66 -22.67 -6.89
C ASN A 352 -1.59 -22.77 -8.00
N ARG A 353 -0.39 -22.24 -7.77
CA ARG A 353 0.75 -22.36 -8.70
C ARG A 353 1.15 -23.82 -8.95
N PHE A 354 1.10 -24.68 -7.92
CA PHE A 354 1.37 -26.11 -8.09
C PHE A 354 0.27 -26.82 -8.89
N ILE A 355 -1.00 -26.53 -8.61
CA ILE A 355 -2.14 -27.06 -9.36
C ILE A 355 -2.09 -26.62 -10.82
N ASP A 356 -1.79 -25.35 -11.09
CA ASP A 356 -1.61 -24.83 -12.45
C ASP A 356 -0.58 -25.67 -13.23
N GLY A 357 0.59 -25.90 -12.63
CA GLY A 357 1.63 -26.71 -13.26
C GLY A 357 1.22 -28.16 -13.52
N LEU A 358 0.35 -28.75 -12.70
CA LEU A 358 -0.18 -30.10 -12.93
C LEU A 358 -1.26 -30.10 -14.04
N VAL A 359 -2.14 -29.11 -14.05
CA VAL A 359 -3.15 -28.97 -15.10
C VAL A 359 -2.49 -28.77 -16.46
N ASP A 360 -1.43 -27.96 -16.53
CA ASP A 360 -0.62 -27.76 -17.74
C ASP A 360 0.06 -29.07 -18.23
N LEU A 361 0.32 -30.02 -17.32
CA LEU A 361 0.85 -31.35 -17.63
C LEU A 361 -0.25 -32.38 -17.96
N GLY A 362 -1.52 -31.96 -18.00
CA GLY A 362 -2.65 -32.80 -18.40
C GLY A 362 -3.38 -33.51 -17.26
N TYR A 363 -3.04 -33.25 -16.01
CA TYR A 363 -3.82 -33.77 -14.87
C TYR A 363 -5.17 -33.08 -14.77
N THR A 364 -6.20 -33.81 -14.38
CA THR A 364 -7.50 -33.20 -14.06
C THR A 364 -7.37 -32.33 -12.80
N LEU A 365 -8.26 -31.34 -12.66
CA LEU A 365 -8.29 -30.48 -11.47
C LEU A 365 -8.50 -31.29 -10.17
N GLU A 366 -9.19 -32.43 -10.25
CA GLU A 366 -9.38 -33.33 -9.12
C GLU A 366 -8.08 -34.04 -8.72
N GLU A 367 -7.37 -34.64 -9.67
CA GLU A 367 -6.08 -35.27 -9.42
C GLU A 367 -5.06 -34.26 -8.91
N ALA A 368 -5.01 -33.06 -9.51
CA ALA A 368 -4.15 -31.97 -9.07
C ALA A 368 -4.45 -31.52 -7.63
N ALA A 369 -5.72 -31.50 -7.23
CA ALA A 369 -6.10 -31.19 -5.85
C ALA A 369 -5.57 -32.23 -4.85
N TYR A 370 -5.66 -33.52 -5.17
CA TYR A 370 -5.12 -34.60 -4.33
C TYR A 370 -3.60 -34.57 -4.24
N LEU A 371 -2.90 -34.42 -5.38
CA LEU A 371 -1.44 -34.24 -5.41
C LEU A 371 -1.02 -33.00 -4.61
N SER A 372 -1.82 -31.93 -4.61
CA SER A 372 -1.55 -30.75 -3.80
C SER A 372 -1.69 -31.01 -2.29
N LEU A 373 -2.61 -31.87 -1.85
CA LEU A 373 -2.75 -32.24 -0.43
C LEU A 373 -1.49 -32.94 0.07
N GLU A 374 -0.96 -33.86 -0.74
CA GLU A 374 0.29 -34.55 -0.44
C GLU A 374 1.47 -33.57 -0.42
N ARG A 375 1.64 -32.78 -1.49
CA ARG A 375 2.74 -31.80 -1.61
C ARG A 375 2.77 -30.80 -0.47
N PHE A 376 1.60 -30.36 0.00
CA PHE A 376 1.50 -29.39 1.08
C PHE A 376 1.47 -30.05 2.47
N GLY A 377 1.54 -31.38 2.57
CA GLY A 377 1.56 -32.06 3.87
C GLY A 377 0.26 -31.90 4.64
N ASP A 378 -0.87 -31.97 3.93
CA ASP A 378 -2.20 -32.07 4.56
C ASP A 378 -2.59 -33.53 4.81
N ILE A 379 -2.00 -34.44 4.03
CA ILE A 379 -2.19 -35.89 4.11
C ILE A 379 -0.84 -36.59 4.01
N LYS A 380 -0.80 -37.88 4.38
CA LYS A 380 0.40 -38.70 4.30
C LYS A 380 0.80 -38.91 2.84
N SER A 381 2.11 -38.85 2.57
CA SER A 381 2.65 -39.26 1.28
C SER A 381 2.60 -40.79 1.18
N ASP A 382 1.92 -41.27 0.14
CA ASP A 382 1.77 -42.70 -0.15
C ASP A 382 2.10 -42.92 -1.63
N VAL A 383 2.67 -44.08 -1.93
CA VAL A 383 2.91 -44.49 -3.32
C VAL A 383 1.55 -44.66 -3.97
N ASP A 384 1.23 -43.74 -4.89
CA ASP A 384 0.02 -43.71 -5.69
C ASP A 384 -1.24 -43.11 -5.03
N ILE A 385 -1.11 -41.85 -4.61
CA ILE A 385 -2.24 -41.03 -4.14
C ILE A 385 -3.41 -41.03 -5.12
N LEU A 386 -3.20 -41.21 -6.43
CA LEU A 386 -4.28 -41.16 -7.41
C LEU A 386 -5.06 -42.48 -7.47
N GLN A 387 -4.39 -43.63 -7.39
CA GLN A 387 -5.03 -44.94 -7.54
C GLN A 387 -5.66 -45.49 -6.25
N ARG A 388 -5.28 -45.02 -5.06
CA ARG A 388 -5.86 -45.54 -3.81
C ARG A 388 -7.27 -45.03 -3.51
N GLU A 389 -8.01 -45.77 -2.72
CA GLU A 389 -9.29 -45.31 -2.17
C GLU A 389 -9.08 -44.07 -1.27
N LYS A 390 -10.00 -43.10 -1.40
CA LYS A 390 -9.95 -41.83 -0.66
C LYS A 390 -10.89 -41.88 0.52
N THR A 391 -10.43 -41.40 1.67
CA THR A 391 -11.33 -41.22 2.81
C THR A 391 -12.27 -40.03 2.57
N GLU A 392 -13.42 -40.02 3.24
CA GLU A 392 -14.39 -38.92 3.17
C GLU A 392 -13.75 -37.56 3.54
N SER A 393 -12.86 -37.56 4.53
CA SER A 393 -12.09 -36.38 4.95
C SER A 393 -11.23 -35.83 3.81
N GLU A 394 -10.50 -36.71 3.10
CA GLU A 394 -9.63 -36.33 1.99
C GLU A 394 -10.44 -35.79 0.80
N TYR A 395 -11.59 -36.40 0.51
CA TYR A 395 -12.52 -35.90 -0.49
C TYR A 395 -12.98 -34.47 -0.17
N TYR A 396 -13.37 -34.21 1.08
CA TYR A 396 -13.81 -32.89 1.49
C TYR A 396 -12.68 -31.83 1.45
N MET A 397 -11.46 -32.22 1.80
CA MET A 397 -10.29 -31.35 1.67
C MET A 397 -9.98 -31.01 0.21
N ALA A 398 -9.96 -32.01 -0.68
CA ALA A 398 -9.75 -31.81 -2.11
C ALA A 398 -10.86 -30.94 -2.72
N TYR A 399 -12.11 -31.16 -2.35
CA TYR A 399 -13.24 -30.33 -2.76
C TYR A 399 -13.06 -28.85 -2.36
N LYS A 400 -12.64 -28.58 -1.11
CA LYS A 400 -12.36 -27.21 -0.66
C LYS A 400 -11.25 -26.54 -1.46
N ILE A 401 -10.21 -27.29 -1.82
CA ILE A 401 -9.10 -26.80 -2.65
C ILE A 401 -9.61 -26.43 -4.03
N ARG A 402 -10.36 -27.33 -4.70
CA ARG A 402 -10.95 -27.07 -6.02
C ARG A 402 -11.83 -25.82 -6.01
N LYS A 403 -12.69 -25.66 -4.99
CA LYS A 403 -13.54 -24.48 -4.84
C LYS A 403 -12.72 -23.20 -4.66
N THR A 404 -11.64 -23.26 -3.89
CA THR A 404 -10.74 -22.11 -3.67
C THR A 404 -9.99 -21.75 -4.94
N TYR A 405 -9.50 -22.75 -5.67
CA TYR A 405 -8.81 -22.61 -6.94
C TYR A 405 -9.70 -22.00 -8.02
N ASN A 406 -10.90 -22.54 -8.24
CA ASN A 406 -11.85 -21.98 -9.21
C ASN A 406 -12.20 -20.54 -8.87
N LYS A 407 -12.46 -20.24 -7.58
CA LYS A 407 -12.70 -18.87 -7.15
C LYS A 407 -11.51 -17.94 -7.45
N SER A 408 -10.27 -18.42 -7.32
CA SER A 408 -9.12 -17.59 -7.71
C SER A 408 -9.06 -17.37 -9.21
N LYS A 409 -9.37 -18.38 -10.04
CA LYS A 409 -9.34 -18.28 -11.51
C LYS A 409 -10.46 -17.41 -12.07
N ASP A 410 -11.65 -17.45 -11.47
CA ASP A 410 -12.80 -16.62 -11.88
C ASP A 410 -12.61 -15.13 -11.52
N ASN A 411 -11.64 -14.80 -10.66
CA ASN A 411 -11.29 -13.43 -10.25
C ASN A 411 -9.88 -13.00 -10.72
N SER A 412 -9.24 -13.78 -11.60
CA SER A 412 -7.96 -13.46 -12.26
C SER A 412 -8.23 -13.03 -13.69
#